data_AF-A0A2H6HEY1-F1
#
_entry.id   AF-A0A2H6HEY1-F1
#
_cell.length_a   1.000
_cell.length_b   1.000
_cell.length_c   1.000
_cell.angle_alpha   90.00
_cell.angle_beta   90.00
_cell.angle_gamma   90.00
#
_symmetry.space_group_name_H-M   'P 1'
#
loop_
_entity.id
_entity.type
_entity.pdbx_description
1 polymer ?
#
loop_
_entity_poly.entity_id
_entity_poly.type
_entity_poly.pdbx_seq_one_letter_code
_entity_poly.pdbx_strand_id
1 'polypeptide(L)'
;MENVKADPWKNLGAWLFIVFGAVIGLASIPATSGPALFLIDLVLWPIDGGQVVTPEMRIMSAVLGGVMLGFGTALLVLVAKAYPRDPELVRTVTLAGAWVWFAADSVGSVAAGAPANVLLNIGFLAAFVVPWRSVPVTAELAASRS
;
A
#
# COMPACT_ATOMS: atom_id res chain seq x y z
N MET A 1 -15.75 -14.88 25.11
CA MET A 1 -15.74 -14.33 23.74
C MET A 1 -14.29 -14.23 23.28
N GLU A 2 -13.78 -15.23 22.59
CA GLU A 2 -12.44 -15.13 22.00
C GLU A 2 -12.57 -14.40 20.67
N ASN A 3 -12.21 -13.11 20.67
CA ASN A 3 -12.13 -12.34 19.43
C ASN A 3 -10.93 -12.86 18.65
N VAL A 4 -11.15 -13.33 17.43
CA VAL A 4 -10.05 -13.66 16.51
C VAL A 4 -9.25 -12.39 16.30
N LYS A 5 -8.03 -12.36 16.83
CA LYS A 5 -7.12 -11.24 16.66
C LYS A 5 -6.36 -11.44 15.35
N ALA A 6 -6.27 -10.37 14.56
CA ALA A 6 -5.34 -10.36 13.44
C ALA A 6 -3.91 -10.37 13.99
N ASP A 7 -3.06 -11.22 13.41
CA ASP A 7 -1.61 -11.12 13.56
C ASP A 7 -1.17 -9.71 13.11
N PRO A 8 -0.36 -8.97 13.88
CA PRO A 8 0.19 -7.68 13.49
C PRO A 8 0.81 -7.65 12.09
N TRP A 9 1.34 -8.79 11.62
CA TRP A 9 1.87 -8.96 10.27
C TRP A 9 0.87 -8.61 9.16
N LYS A 10 -0.44 -8.78 9.39
CA LYS A 10 -1.50 -8.42 8.44
C LYS A 10 -1.57 -6.91 8.16
N ASN A 11 -1.01 -6.09 9.04
CA ASN A 11 -0.94 -4.64 8.88
C ASN A 11 0.23 -4.17 8.02
N LEU A 12 1.16 -5.06 7.63
CA LEU A 12 2.41 -4.66 6.96
C LEU A 12 2.15 -3.84 5.68
N GLY A 13 1.37 -4.38 4.74
CA GLY A 13 1.07 -3.68 3.48
C GLY A 13 0.37 -2.34 3.71
N ALA A 14 -0.54 -2.26 4.69
CA ALA A 14 -1.22 -1.03 5.06
C ALA A 14 -0.24 0.04 5.60
N TRP A 15 0.70 -0.36 6.44
CA TRP A 15 1.74 0.53 6.94
C TRP A 15 2.71 0.99 5.84
N LEU A 16 3.08 0.11 4.90
CA LEU A 16 3.90 0.51 3.75
C LEU A 16 3.19 1.59 2.92
N PHE A 17 1.90 1.43 2.65
CA PHE A 17 1.11 2.45 1.96
C PHE A 17 1.05 3.78 2.73
N ILE A 18 0.89 3.73 4.07
CA ILE A 18 0.90 4.94 4.90
C ILE A 18 2.27 5.63 4.84
N VAL A 19 3.36 4.89 5.03
CA VAL A 19 4.71 5.47 5.07
C VAL A 19 5.11 6.03 3.71
N PHE A 20 4.92 5.28 2.62
CA PHE A 20 5.24 5.77 1.29
C PHE A 20 4.28 6.88 0.84
N GLY A 21 3.00 6.78 1.18
CA GLY A 21 2.04 7.86 0.96
C GLY A 21 2.43 9.15 1.67
N ALA A 22 2.92 9.06 2.92
CA ALA A 22 3.45 10.20 3.65
C ALA A 22 4.68 10.79 2.95
N VAL A 23 5.65 9.95 2.58
CA VAL A 23 6.89 10.39 1.90
C VAL A 23 6.57 11.07 0.56
N ILE A 24 5.70 10.47 -0.26
CA ILE A 24 5.26 11.04 -1.53
C ILE A 24 4.49 12.34 -1.28
N GLY A 25 3.55 12.36 -0.33
CA GLY A 25 2.76 13.54 0.01
C GLY A 25 3.62 14.73 0.44
N LEU A 26 4.69 14.48 1.20
CA LEU A 26 5.66 15.50 1.62
C LEU A 26 6.41 16.15 0.45
N ALA A 27 6.42 15.55 -0.75
CA ALA A 27 7.00 16.18 -1.94
C ALA A 27 6.23 17.42 -2.41
N SER A 28 4.96 17.56 -2.00
CA SER A 28 4.16 18.76 -2.27
C SER A 28 4.72 20.01 -1.57
N ILE A 29 5.49 19.82 -0.49
CA ILE A 29 6.13 20.88 0.29
C ILE A 29 7.62 20.93 -0.09
N PRO A 30 8.12 22.05 -0.61
CA PRO A 30 9.48 22.11 -1.17
C PRO A 30 10.57 21.69 -0.18
N ALA A 31 10.45 22.10 1.08
CA ALA A 31 11.42 21.81 2.14
C ALA A 31 11.54 20.31 2.51
N THR A 32 10.56 19.49 2.13
CA THR A 32 10.49 18.06 2.50
C THR A 32 10.49 17.13 1.28
N SER A 33 10.86 17.65 0.10
CA SER A 33 10.82 16.91 -1.16
C SER A 33 11.96 15.90 -1.36
N GLY A 34 13.07 16.04 -0.64
CA GLY A 34 14.28 15.22 -0.81
C GLY A 34 14.04 13.70 -0.82
N PRO A 35 13.35 13.13 0.18
CA PRO A 35 13.08 11.69 0.21
C PRO A 35 12.25 11.19 -0.99
N ALA A 36 11.26 11.97 -1.43
CA ALA A 36 10.45 11.60 -2.59
C ALA A 36 11.23 11.70 -3.91
N LEU A 37 12.09 12.72 -4.05
CA LEU A 37 13.00 12.84 -5.19
C LEU A 37 13.94 11.63 -5.27
N PHE A 38 14.50 11.19 -4.15
CA PHE A 38 15.32 9.98 -4.10
C PHE A 38 14.54 8.73 -4.54
N LEU A 39 13.30 8.56 -4.07
CA LEU A 39 12.46 7.44 -4.53
C LEU A 39 12.20 7.50 -6.03
N ILE A 40 11.94 8.69 -6.57
CA ILE A 40 11.69 8.85 -8.00
C ILE A 40 12.94 8.54 -8.83
N ASP A 41 14.09 8.96 -8.34
CA ASP A 41 15.39 8.67 -8.95
C ASP A 41 15.69 7.16 -8.95
N LEU A 42 15.33 6.48 -7.85
CA LEU A 42 15.41 5.02 -7.75
C LEU A 42 14.51 4.30 -8.76
N VAL A 43 13.26 4.77 -8.96
CA VAL A 43 12.33 4.09 -9.87
C VAL A 43 12.59 4.40 -11.34
N LEU A 44 13.11 5.59 -11.65
CA LEU A 44 13.50 5.97 -13.00
C LEU A 44 14.79 5.27 -13.42
N TRP A 45 15.73 5.09 -12.49
CA TRP A 45 17.01 4.37 -12.63
C TRP A 45 17.87 4.79 -13.84
N PRO A 46 19.15 5.13 -13.67
CA PRO A 46 19.96 5.03 -12.45
C PRO A 46 19.72 6.18 -11.48
N ILE A 47 20.17 6.01 -10.23
CA ILE A 47 20.16 7.07 -9.22
C ILE A 47 21.27 8.07 -9.56
N ASP A 48 20.90 9.21 -10.16
CA ASP A 48 21.84 10.25 -10.62
C ASP A 48 21.57 11.65 -10.01
N GLY A 49 20.49 11.81 -9.25
CA GLY A 49 20.10 13.05 -8.61
C GLY A 49 19.49 14.08 -9.57
N GLY A 50 19.16 13.70 -10.81
CA GLY A 50 18.66 14.60 -11.85
C GLY A 50 17.19 15.03 -11.71
N GLN A 51 16.47 14.48 -10.72
CA GLN A 51 15.03 14.69 -10.56
C GLN A 51 14.70 16.07 -9.97
N VAL A 52 13.73 16.76 -10.55
CA VAL A 52 13.28 18.10 -10.10
C VAL A 52 11.77 18.08 -9.86
N VAL A 53 11.33 18.67 -8.76
CA VAL A 53 9.89 18.79 -8.45
C VAL A 53 9.27 19.95 -9.23
N THR A 54 8.46 19.64 -10.25
CA THR A 54 7.62 20.61 -10.97
C THR A 54 6.34 20.95 -10.18
N PRO A 55 5.65 22.07 -10.49
CA PRO A 55 4.35 22.39 -9.87
C PRO A 55 3.29 21.28 -10.03
N GLU A 56 3.23 20.64 -11.20
CA GLU A 56 2.32 19.53 -11.50
C GLU A 56 2.64 18.32 -10.64
N MET A 57 3.93 18.02 -10.48
CA MET A 57 4.39 16.95 -9.61
C MET A 57 3.97 17.22 -8.16
N ARG A 58 4.02 18.46 -7.66
CA ARG A 58 3.59 18.77 -6.27
C ARG A 58 2.14 18.47 -6.02
N ILE A 59 1.25 18.90 -6.93
CA ILE A 59 -0.17 18.67 -6.75
C ILE A 59 -0.50 17.18 -6.89
N MET A 60 0.14 16.48 -7.84
CA MET A 60 -0.04 15.04 -7.99
C MET A 60 0.51 14.26 -6.79
N SER A 61 1.64 14.68 -6.23
CA SER A 61 2.20 14.13 -4.99
C SER A 61 1.29 14.31 -3.79
N ALA A 62 0.66 15.49 -3.64
CA ALA A 62 -0.32 15.73 -2.57
C ALA A 62 -1.53 14.78 -2.69
N VAL A 63 -2.06 14.64 -3.91
CA VAL A 63 -3.21 13.77 -4.19
C VAL A 63 -2.85 12.30 -3.97
N LEU A 64 -1.75 11.82 -4.58
CA LEU A 64 -1.31 10.43 -4.46
C LEU A 64 -0.98 10.07 -3.01
N GLY A 65 -0.23 10.93 -2.33
CA GLY A 65 0.10 10.75 -0.91
C GLY A 65 -1.15 10.68 -0.03
N GLY A 66 -2.11 11.58 -0.23
CA GLY A 66 -3.39 11.58 0.48
C GLY A 66 -4.21 10.30 0.24
N VAL A 67 -4.28 9.84 -1.01
CA VAL A 67 -4.98 8.59 -1.37
C VAL A 67 -4.30 7.38 -0.72
N MET A 68 -2.97 7.29 -0.74
CA MET A 68 -2.23 6.18 -0.14
C MET A 68 -2.36 6.16 1.40
N LEU A 69 -2.25 7.32 2.04
CA LEU A 69 -2.49 7.49 3.48
C LEU A 69 -3.91 7.04 3.86
N GLY A 70 -4.91 7.51 3.10
CA GLY A 70 -6.32 7.14 3.31
C GLY A 70 -6.57 5.65 3.12
N PHE A 71 -6.04 5.07 2.04
CA PHE A 71 -6.19 3.65 1.73
C PHE A 71 -5.54 2.76 2.80
N GLY A 72 -4.28 3.03 3.17
CA GLY A 72 -3.61 2.27 4.23
C GLY A 72 -4.32 2.40 5.58
N THR A 73 -4.83 3.59 5.92
CA THR A 73 -5.62 3.79 7.15
C THR A 73 -6.93 3.01 7.12
N ALA A 74 -7.65 3.02 5.99
CA ALA A 74 -8.88 2.24 5.82
C ALA A 74 -8.63 0.74 6.00
N LEU A 75 -7.52 0.22 5.47
CA LEU A 75 -7.10 -1.16 5.68
C LEU A 75 -6.82 -1.47 7.15
N LEU A 76 -6.10 -0.59 7.87
CA LEU A 76 -5.88 -0.77 9.32
C LEU A 76 -7.20 -0.82 10.09
N VAL A 77 -8.18 0.01 9.73
CA VAL A 77 -9.52 -0.02 10.33
C VAL A 77 -10.25 -1.33 10.01
N LEU A 78 -10.18 -1.81 8.77
CA LEU A 78 -10.76 -3.12 8.40
C LEU A 78 -10.13 -4.27 9.20
N VAL A 79 -8.80 -4.27 9.35
CA VAL A 79 -8.10 -5.26 10.18
C VAL A 79 -8.53 -5.15 11.64
N ALA A 80 -8.62 -3.95 12.20
CA ALA A 80 -8.96 -3.76 13.60
C ALA A 80 -10.44 -4.04 13.92
N LYS A 81 -11.35 -3.72 13.01
CA LYS A 81 -12.79 -3.67 13.27
C LYS A 81 -13.58 -4.77 12.57
N ALA A 82 -13.22 -5.15 11.35
CA ALA A 82 -13.98 -6.13 10.56
C ALA A 82 -13.39 -7.55 10.66
N TYR A 83 -12.07 -7.68 10.70
CA TYR A 83 -11.38 -8.97 10.72
C TYR A 83 -11.85 -9.90 11.87
N PRO A 84 -12.10 -9.45 13.10
CA PRO A 84 -12.57 -10.35 14.17
C PRO A 84 -13.94 -10.99 13.90
N ARG A 85 -14.72 -10.43 12.97
CA ARG A 85 -16.04 -10.94 12.57
C ARG A 85 -16.00 -11.72 11.28
N ASP A 86 -15.23 -11.25 10.30
CA ASP A 86 -15.17 -11.83 8.97
C ASP A 86 -13.75 -11.71 8.35
N PRO A 87 -12.82 -12.61 8.71
CA PRO A 87 -11.46 -12.62 8.17
C PRO A 87 -11.41 -12.80 6.64
N GLU A 88 -12.33 -13.59 6.07
CA GLU A 88 -12.37 -13.90 4.63
C GLU A 88 -12.77 -12.68 3.80
N LEU A 89 -13.77 -11.92 4.25
CA LEU A 89 -14.14 -10.66 3.60
C LEU A 89 -12.98 -9.68 3.60
N VAL A 90 -12.33 -9.47 4.75
CA VAL A 90 -11.21 -8.52 4.85
C VAL A 90 -10.05 -8.97 3.97
N ARG A 91 -9.73 -10.26 3.93
CA ARG A 91 -8.73 -10.82 3.01
C ARG A 91 -9.10 -10.54 1.55
N THR A 92 -10.34 -10.79 1.17
CA THR A 92 -10.82 -10.63 -0.20
C THR A 92 -10.70 -9.17 -0.66
N VAL A 93 -11.18 -8.23 0.14
CA VAL A 93 -11.09 -6.79 -0.17
C VAL A 93 -9.64 -6.33 -0.23
N THR A 94 -8.80 -6.75 0.72
CA THR A 94 -7.39 -6.35 0.79
C THR A 94 -6.61 -6.86 -0.41
N LEU A 95 -6.72 -8.15 -0.75
CA LEU A 95 -5.99 -8.74 -1.87
C LEU A 95 -6.51 -8.26 -3.22
N ALA A 96 -7.83 -8.10 -3.39
CA ALA A 96 -8.38 -7.54 -4.63
C ALA A 96 -7.87 -6.12 -4.87
N GLY A 97 -7.88 -5.27 -3.85
CA GLY A 97 -7.34 -3.91 -3.93
C GLY A 97 -5.84 -3.89 -4.24
N ALA A 98 -5.06 -4.73 -3.56
CA ALA A 98 -3.61 -4.83 -3.78
C ALA A 98 -3.26 -5.28 -5.22
N TRP A 99 -4.00 -6.24 -5.77
CA TRP A 99 -3.80 -6.70 -7.15
C TRP A 99 -4.17 -5.63 -8.19
N VAL A 100 -5.29 -4.93 -7.99
CA VAL A 100 -5.69 -3.84 -8.88
C VAL A 100 -4.67 -2.69 -8.85
N TRP A 101 -4.23 -2.30 -7.65
CA TRP A 101 -3.17 -1.31 -7.50
C TRP A 101 -1.87 -1.75 -8.19
N PHE A 102 -1.41 -2.98 -7.93
CA PHE A 102 -0.19 -3.52 -8.53
C PHE A 102 -0.24 -3.49 -10.06
N ALA A 103 -1.36 -3.92 -10.65
CA ALA A 103 -1.52 -3.93 -12.10
C ALA A 103 -1.52 -2.52 -12.68
N ALA A 104 -2.34 -1.62 -12.12
CA ALA A 104 -2.46 -0.25 -12.59
C ALA A 104 -1.14 0.52 -12.48
N ASP A 105 -0.48 0.45 -11.32
CA ASP A 105 0.75 1.17 -11.05
C ASP A 105 1.92 0.62 -11.89
N SER A 106 2.01 -0.71 -12.05
CA SER A 106 3.07 -1.32 -12.86
C SER A 106 2.92 -1.01 -14.35
N VAL A 107 1.69 -1.03 -14.89
CA VAL A 107 1.43 -0.61 -16.27
C VAL A 107 1.77 0.86 -16.47
N GLY A 108 1.34 1.72 -15.54
CA GLY A 108 1.68 3.15 -15.56
C GLY A 108 3.18 3.40 -15.50
N SER A 109 3.90 2.64 -14.67
CA SER A 109 5.36 2.76 -14.51
C SER A 109 6.11 2.42 -15.79
N VAL A 110 5.73 1.33 -16.45
CA VAL A 110 6.34 0.96 -17.74
C VAL A 110 6.03 2.01 -18.81
N ALA A 111 4.79 2.48 -18.89
CA ALA A 111 4.38 3.52 -19.84
C ALA A 111 5.10 4.87 -19.60
N ALA A 112 5.43 5.17 -18.35
CA ALA A 112 6.16 6.37 -17.94
C ALA A 112 7.69 6.26 -18.07
N GLY A 113 8.22 5.12 -18.56
CA GLY A 113 9.66 4.89 -18.69
C GLY A 113 10.38 4.52 -17.40
N ALA A 114 9.65 4.10 -16.36
CA ALA A 114 10.17 3.70 -15.05
C ALA A 114 9.98 2.18 -14.77
N PRO A 115 10.46 1.26 -15.64
CA PRO A 115 10.20 -0.17 -15.49
C PRO A 115 10.82 -0.77 -14.21
N ALA A 116 11.85 -0.14 -13.63
CA ALA A 116 12.44 -0.57 -12.36
C ALA A 116 11.43 -0.50 -11.20
N ASN A 117 10.41 0.36 -11.28
CA ASN A 117 9.35 0.42 -10.28
C ASN A 117 8.56 -0.89 -10.15
N VAL A 118 8.43 -1.66 -11.24
CA VAL A 118 7.70 -2.93 -11.21
C VAL A 118 8.32 -3.89 -10.18
N LEU A 119 9.65 -3.84 -10.00
CA LEU A 119 10.33 -4.66 -9.00
C LEU A 119 9.96 -4.23 -7.57
N LEU A 120 9.85 -2.93 -7.31
CA LEU A 120 9.39 -2.42 -6.02
C LEU A 120 7.92 -2.78 -5.78
N ASN A 121 7.10 -2.68 -6.81
CA ASN A 121 5.69 -3.07 -6.77
C ASN A 121 5.50 -4.56 -6.46
N ILE A 122 6.37 -5.43 -6.99
CA ILE A 122 6.39 -6.86 -6.61
C ILE A 122 6.67 -7.01 -5.10
N GLY A 123 7.62 -6.23 -4.57
CA GLY A 123 7.90 -6.20 -3.12
C GLY A 123 6.69 -5.76 -2.29
N PHE A 124 6.00 -4.69 -2.71
CA PHE A 124 4.76 -4.23 -2.08
C PHE A 124 3.66 -5.28 -2.14
N LEU A 125 3.45 -5.87 -3.31
CA LEU A 125 2.45 -6.91 -3.50
C LEU A 125 2.76 -8.12 -2.59
N ALA A 126 4.02 -8.53 -2.48
CA ALA A 126 4.42 -9.60 -1.56
C ALA A 126 4.10 -9.25 -0.10
N ALA A 127 4.29 -7.99 0.30
CA ALA A 127 3.91 -7.49 1.63
C ALA A 127 2.39 -7.52 1.89
N PHE A 128 1.55 -7.62 0.86
CA PHE A 128 0.12 -7.94 0.98
C PHE A 128 -0.15 -9.43 0.88
N VAL A 129 0.41 -10.14 -0.10
CA VAL A 129 0.05 -11.55 -0.34
C VAL A 129 0.54 -12.45 0.79
N VAL A 130 1.75 -12.24 1.32
CA VAL A 130 2.36 -13.14 2.32
C VAL A 130 1.62 -13.12 3.66
N PRO A 131 1.30 -11.97 4.30
CA PRO A 131 0.54 -11.96 5.56
C PRO A 131 -0.90 -12.48 5.46
N TRP A 132 -1.46 -12.38 4.25
CA TRP A 132 -2.85 -12.67 3.97
C TRP A 132 -3.06 -14.03 3.28
N ARG A 133 -2.00 -14.82 3.07
CA ARG A 133 -2.08 -16.14 2.44
C ARG A 133 -3.07 -17.08 3.14
N SER A 134 -3.21 -16.94 4.45
CA SER A 134 -4.07 -17.74 5.30
C SER A 134 -4.85 -16.86 6.30
N VAL A 135 -6.16 -17.10 6.35
CA VAL A 135 -7.08 -16.56 7.35
C VAL A 135 -8.03 -17.68 7.80
N PRO A 136 -8.58 -17.65 9.03
CA PRO A 136 -9.61 -18.60 9.44
C PRO A 136 -10.86 -18.50 8.56
N VAL A 137 -11.53 -19.62 8.33
CA VAL A 137 -12.78 -19.66 7.55
C VAL A 137 -13.91 -19.05 8.38
N THR A 138 -14.69 -18.13 7.81
CA THR A 138 -15.73 -17.41 8.55
C THR A 138 -16.83 -18.36 9.05
N ALA A 139 -17.15 -19.42 8.29
CA ALA A 139 -18.12 -20.45 8.69
C ALA A 139 -17.68 -21.26 9.92
N GLU A 140 -16.39 -21.59 10.06
CA GLU A 140 -15.84 -22.29 11.23
C GLU A 140 -15.95 -21.41 12.49
N LEU A 141 -15.78 -20.10 12.33
CA LEU A 141 -15.98 -19.13 13.42
C LEU A 141 -17.45 -19.02 13.83
N ALA A 142 -18.40 -19.19 12.90
CA ALA A 142 -19.82 -19.22 13.24
C ALA A 142 -20.18 -20.51 14.00
N ALA A 143 -19.66 -21.67 13.56
CA ALA A 143 -19.93 -22.97 14.19
C ALA A 143 -19.31 -23.12 15.59
N SER A 144 -18.14 -22.52 15.85
CA SER A 144 -17.54 -22.47 17.19
C SER A 144 -18.26 -21.53 18.17
N ARG A 145 -19.23 -20.74 17.69
CA ARG A 145 -20.02 -19.80 18.50
C ARG A 145 -21.43 -20.31 18.85
N SER A 146 -21.91 -21.36 18.19
CA SER A 146 -23.19 -22.04 18.46
C SER A 146 -23.04 -23.11 19.52
#